data_AF-A0A954G046-F1
#
_entry.id   AF-A0A954G046-F1
#
_cell.length_a   1.000
_cell.length_b   1.000
_cell.length_c   1.000
_cell.angle_alpha   90.00
_cell.angle_beta   90.00
_cell.angle_gamma   90.00
#
_symmetry.space_group_name_H-M   'P 1'
#
loop_
_entity.id
_entity.type
_entity.pdbx_description
1 polymer ?
#
loop_
_entity_poly.entity_id
_entity_poly.type
_entity_poly.pdbx_seq_one_letter_code
_entity_poly.pdbx_strand_id
1 'polypeptide(L)'
;ILGLEAESLLLGGSRSGTASTSLLNVIASNVLVDDEVSLSLPELILAANDSVVVGDNVTLNATTDSNSSGGKDIQLNVSGDGAVVGLSSQNNLTVNRSGSTGTTGLIEIGNNTSLNADESIVLDTSHDAKLGDTVGLNTKELALSSERINLGDVPANAPGFTLSQEQLNSLGTSQTIDILRIVGSESIDIYSALDVEANNLVIQTNTLKTASEFDGDVVFAATDTVSIKGTSENAEFQTTAVTSSDNRALRFTGDKVNLENKTLTSTGFTSVNIEANRELVFNQNGGINSDSSIHVDAPIITAASGSDGNLKSATHISIASFQNLAADYSLPQSIGAKLVLSALGDIINAGYIRLPSGVFEVNAIGDSSSVHFLSESVVDLAGAKNTIIDVEQPLHGGRLAINATGDASLDGRVDVSGSTQGGDAGSITVDLLDGDYSGNGNLVADVASDSYRGGSFSVRTNSLEDFSTLNTQLNERNFTGARRVEIRNGDLNVGAGEEVNANTIDLVADSGSINVGGKLNTLGASGG
;
A
#
# COMPACT_ATOMS: atom_id res chain seq x y z
N ILE A 1 -41.02 -1.73 18.42
CA ILE A 1 -41.56 -3.12 18.51
C ILE A 1 -40.62 -3.92 19.41
N LEU A 2 -41.10 -4.40 20.56
CA LEU A 2 -40.42 -5.41 21.39
C LEU A 2 -40.99 -6.77 21.00
N GLY A 3 -40.20 -7.68 20.42
CA GLY A 3 -40.57 -9.10 20.34
C GLY A 3 -40.71 -9.73 18.96
N LEU A 4 -39.63 -9.76 18.16
CA LEU A 4 -39.57 -10.68 17.00
C LEU A 4 -38.85 -12.01 17.30
N GLU A 5 -38.16 -12.15 18.45
CA GLU A 5 -37.28 -13.32 18.77
C GLU A 5 -36.35 -13.76 17.61
N ALA A 6 -36.15 -12.89 16.62
CA ALA A 6 -35.38 -13.16 15.43
C ALA A 6 -33.95 -12.68 15.64
N GLU A 7 -32.99 -13.54 15.37
CA GLU A 7 -31.55 -13.21 15.42
C GLU A 7 -31.14 -12.22 14.32
N SER A 8 -31.91 -12.15 13.23
CA SER A 8 -31.67 -11.23 12.12
C SER A 8 -33.00 -10.92 11.42
N LEU A 9 -33.20 -9.66 11.04
CA LEU A 9 -34.30 -9.22 10.19
C LEU A 9 -33.76 -8.62 8.90
N LEU A 10 -34.14 -9.21 7.77
CA LEU A 10 -33.94 -8.62 6.44
C LEU A 10 -35.28 -8.10 5.91
N LEU A 11 -35.31 -6.83 5.50
CA LEU A 11 -36.43 -6.23 4.78
C LEU A 11 -36.02 -5.92 3.34
N GLY A 12 -36.88 -6.29 2.39
CA GLY A 12 -36.76 -5.95 0.96
C GLY A 12 -36.04 -6.98 0.09
N GLY A 13 -35.72 -8.15 0.62
CA GLY A 13 -35.12 -9.23 -0.17
C GLY A 13 -35.06 -10.58 0.54
N SER A 14 -34.14 -11.42 0.07
CA SER A 14 -33.78 -12.69 0.71
C SER A 14 -32.27 -12.83 0.78
N ARG A 15 -31.78 -13.52 1.82
CA ARG A 15 -30.36 -13.79 2.04
C ARG A 15 -30.12 -15.30 1.96
N SER A 16 -29.08 -15.71 1.25
CA SER A 16 -28.62 -17.09 1.20
C SER A 16 -27.10 -17.13 1.24
N GLY A 17 -26.48 -18.03 2.00
CA GLY A 17 -25.02 -18.08 2.05
C GLY A 17 -24.46 -18.97 3.14
N THR A 18 -23.17 -18.75 3.41
CA THR A 18 -22.37 -19.41 4.44
C THR A 18 -22.17 -18.49 5.64
N ALA A 19 -21.35 -18.92 6.61
CA ALA A 19 -21.05 -18.13 7.81
C ALA A 19 -20.21 -16.86 7.55
N SER A 20 -19.54 -16.75 6.40
CA SER A 20 -18.65 -15.60 6.07
C SER A 20 -19.04 -14.85 4.80
N THR A 21 -19.88 -15.45 3.95
CA THR A 21 -20.36 -14.82 2.71
C THR A 21 -21.86 -15.04 2.56
N SER A 22 -22.55 -14.01 2.07
CA SER A 22 -24.00 -14.04 1.91
C SER A 22 -24.40 -13.35 0.63
N LEU A 23 -25.12 -14.06 -0.24
CA LEU A 23 -25.80 -13.47 -1.38
C LEU A 23 -27.08 -12.79 -0.89
N LEU A 24 -27.20 -11.50 -1.19
CA LEU A 24 -28.39 -10.71 -0.92
C LEU A 24 -29.16 -10.50 -2.23
N ASN A 25 -30.28 -11.18 -2.36
CA ASN A 25 -31.19 -11.04 -3.49
C ASN A 25 -32.26 -9.99 -3.16
N VAL A 26 -32.08 -8.77 -3.69
CA VAL A 26 -32.94 -7.62 -3.45
C VAL A 26 -34.13 -7.65 -4.41
N ILE A 27 -35.35 -7.60 -3.85
CA ILE A 27 -36.60 -7.77 -4.61
C ILE A 27 -37.47 -6.51 -4.51
N ALA A 28 -37.42 -5.82 -3.37
CA ALA A 28 -38.19 -4.60 -3.17
C ALA A 28 -37.62 -3.44 -3.98
N SER A 29 -38.51 -2.65 -4.56
CA SER A 29 -38.15 -1.34 -5.12
C SER A 29 -37.81 -0.35 -4.01
N ASN A 30 -38.62 -0.30 -2.95
CA ASN A 30 -38.46 0.67 -1.87
C ASN A 30 -38.63 0.00 -0.50
N VAL A 31 -37.85 0.43 0.48
CA VAL A 31 -38.00 0.08 1.90
C VAL A 31 -38.10 1.39 2.69
N LEU A 32 -39.18 1.55 3.45
CA LEU A 32 -39.44 2.72 4.28
C LEU A 32 -39.54 2.31 5.75
N VAL A 33 -38.76 2.96 6.59
CA VAL A 33 -38.95 2.99 8.04
C VAL A 33 -39.57 4.34 8.37
N ASP A 34 -40.82 4.33 8.80
CA ASP A 34 -41.61 5.55 9.05
C ASP A 34 -41.05 6.37 10.23
N ASP A 35 -41.48 7.62 10.34
CA ASP A 35 -41.06 8.52 11.42
C ASP A 35 -41.36 7.93 12.81
N GLU A 36 -40.56 8.30 13.80
CA GLU A 36 -40.74 7.92 15.21
C GLU A 36 -40.68 6.40 15.49
N VAL A 37 -40.23 5.58 14.52
CA VAL A 37 -40.07 4.13 14.71
C VAL A 37 -38.91 3.83 15.66
N SER A 38 -39.14 2.91 16.60
CA SER A 38 -38.09 2.31 17.42
C SER A 38 -38.07 0.79 17.27
N LEU A 39 -36.91 0.27 16.87
CA LEU A 39 -36.68 -1.15 16.63
C LEU A 39 -35.37 -1.61 17.29
N SER A 40 -35.40 -2.77 17.93
CA SER A 40 -34.22 -3.39 18.53
C SER A 40 -34.17 -4.88 18.19
N LEU A 41 -33.07 -5.31 17.59
CA LEU A 41 -32.80 -6.67 17.09
C LEU A 41 -31.29 -6.93 17.20
N PRO A 42 -30.79 -8.17 17.11
CA PRO A 42 -29.35 -8.39 17.02
C PRO A 42 -28.75 -7.98 15.66
N GLU A 43 -29.50 -8.14 14.56
CA GLU A 43 -29.10 -7.75 13.22
C GLU A 43 -30.30 -7.24 12.41
N LEU A 44 -30.11 -6.14 11.68
CA LEU A 44 -31.11 -5.53 10.81
C LEU A 44 -30.47 -5.21 9.46
N ILE A 45 -31.08 -5.66 8.37
CA ILE A 45 -30.68 -5.32 7.00
C ILE A 45 -31.91 -4.78 6.27
N LEU A 46 -31.80 -3.58 5.71
CA LEU A 46 -32.78 -2.96 4.82
C LEU A 46 -32.16 -2.92 3.43
N ALA A 47 -32.84 -3.46 2.42
CA ALA A 47 -32.31 -3.48 1.06
C ALA A 47 -33.40 -3.20 0.02
N ALA A 48 -33.10 -2.35 -0.96
CA ALA A 48 -34.04 -1.98 -2.02
C ALA A 48 -33.32 -1.64 -3.32
N ASN A 49 -33.97 -1.83 -4.47
CA ASN A 49 -33.39 -1.52 -5.78
C ASN A 49 -33.45 -0.01 -6.10
N ASP A 50 -34.46 0.72 -5.60
CA ASP A 50 -34.63 2.16 -5.82
C ASP A 50 -34.23 2.97 -4.60
N SER A 51 -34.86 2.76 -3.44
CA SER A 51 -34.55 3.54 -2.24
C SER A 51 -34.75 2.82 -0.90
N VAL A 52 -33.87 3.11 0.05
CA VAL A 52 -34.03 2.82 1.48
C VAL A 52 -34.17 4.16 2.21
N VAL A 53 -35.34 4.39 2.79
CA VAL A 53 -35.66 5.62 3.52
C VAL A 53 -35.88 5.29 5.00
N VAL A 54 -35.13 5.96 5.86
CA VAL A 54 -35.32 5.95 7.31
C VAL A 54 -35.80 7.35 7.71
N GLY A 55 -37.02 7.46 8.21
CA GLY A 55 -37.68 8.73 8.55
C GLY A 55 -37.00 9.53 9.66
N ASP A 56 -37.65 10.61 10.07
CA ASP A 56 -37.20 11.47 11.16
C ASP A 56 -37.48 10.83 12.53
N ASN A 57 -36.64 11.13 13.52
CA ASN A 57 -36.79 10.69 14.90
C ASN A 57 -36.82 9.14 15.07
N VAL A 58 -36.15 8.41 14.18
CA VAL A 58 -36.09 6.94 14.22
C VAL A 58 -34.96 6.47 15.15
N THR A 59 -35.16 5.35 15.85
CA THR A 59 -34.08 4.67 16.60
C THR A 59 -34.00 3.20 16.19
N LEU A 60 -32.90 2.81 15.55
CA LEU A 60 -32.61 1.43 15.18
C LEU A 60 -31.42 0.93 16.01
N ASN A 61 -31.66 -0.12 16.80
CA ASN A 61 -30.66 -0.71 17.69
C ASN A 61 -30.34 -2.14 17.26
N ALA A 62 -29.11 -2.37 16.82
CA ALA A 62 -28.50 -3.67 16.65
C ALA A 62 -27.62 -3.98 17.87
N THR A 63 -28.24 -4.42 18.97
CA THR A 63 -27.55 -4.65 20.25
C THR A 63 -27.83 -6.06 20.79
N THR A 64 -26.88 -6.63 21.54
CA THR A 64 -27.11 -7.90 22.25
C THR A 64 -26.80 -7.77 23.73
N ASP A 65 -27.51 -8.52 24.57
CA ASP A 65 -27.22 -8.62 26.02
C ASP A 65 -25.89 -9.33 26.33
N SER A 66 -25.24 -9.91 25.31
CA SER A 66 -24.00 -10.64 25.41
C SER A 66 -22.83 -9.80 24.90
N ASN A 67 -21.85 -9.54 25.76
CA ASN A 67 -20.52 -9.04 25.41
C ASN A 67 -19.71 -10.07 24.59
N SER A 68 -20.27 -10.63 23.51
CA SER A 68 -19.51 -11.42 22.55
C SER A 68 -18.69 -10.46 21.70
N SER A 69 -17.51 -10.11 22.19
CA SER A 69 -16.51 -9.35 21.45
C SER A 69 -15.88 -10.21 20.35
N GLY A 70 -15.75 -9.64 19.15
CA GLY A 70 -15.01 -10.22 18.02
C GLY A 70 -15.95 -10.68 16.92
N GLY A 71 -16.51 -9.72 16.17
CA GLY A 71 -17.45 -10.05 15.12
C GLY A 71 -16.83 -10.80 13.95
N LYS A 72 -17.62 -11.69 13.34
CA LYS A 72 -17.19 -12.36 12.12
C LYS A 72 -17.34 -11.40 10.95
N ASP A 73 -16.33 -11.35 10.07
CA ASP A 73 -16.46 -10.68 8.79
C ASP A 73 -17.52 -11.40 7.94
N ILE A 74 -18.58 -10.68 7.59
CA ILE A 74 -19.64 -11.13 6.70
C ILE A 74 -19.68 -10.23 5.49
N GLN A 75 -19.37 -10.80 4.33
CA GLN A 75 -19.52 -10.12 3.05
C GLN A 75 -20.92 -10.35 2.46
N LEU A 76 -21.66 -9.26 2.27
CA LEU A 76 -22.93 -9.20 1.57
C LEU A 76 -22.67 -8.96 0.08
N ASN A 77 -22.83 -9.99 -0.75
CA ASN A 77 -22.73 -9.88 -2.20
C ASN A 77 -24.07 -9.42 -2.78
N VAL A 78 -24.04 -8.29 -3.48
CA VAL A 78 -25.20 -7.64 -4.12
C VAL A 78 -24.90 -7.49 -5.61
N SER A 79 -25.93 -7.59 -6.45
CA SER A 79 -25.81 -7.40 -7.90
C SER A 79 -26.78 -6.33 -8.40
N GLY A 80 -26.30 -5.47 -9.30
CA GLY A 80 -27.05 -4.36 -9.86
C GLY A 80 -27.10 -3.14 -8.96
N ASP A 81 -27.93 -2.17 -9.36
CA ASP A 81 -28.23 -0.95 -8.60
C ASP A 81 -29.09 -1.26 -7.38
N GLY A 82 -28.92 -0.50 -6.31
CA GLY A 82 -29.73 -0.55 -5.10
C GLY A 82 -29.06 0.11 -3.89
N ALA A 83 -29.77 0.10 -2.77
CA ALA A 83 -29.33 0.62 -1.50
C ALA A 83 -29.42 -0.48 -0.43
N VAL A 84 -28.45 -0.52 0.48
CA VAL A 84 -28.37 -1.43 1.63
C VAL A 84 -27.99 -0.63 2.88
N VAL A 85 -28.83 -0.74 3.91
CA VAL A 85 -28.53 -0.25 5.27
C VAL A 85 -28.48 -1.47 6.18
N GLY A 86 -27.30 -1.78 6.73
CA GLY A 86 -27.08 -2.91 7.62
C GLY A 86 -26.60 -2.46 9.00
N LEU A 87 -27.18 -3.02 10.06
CA LEU A 87 -26.74 -2.84 11.44
C LEU A 87 -26.55 -4.22 12.07
N SER A 88 -25.43 -4.46 12.74
CA SER A 88 -25.15 -5.74 13.41
C SER A 88 -24.48 -5.56 14.77
N SER A 89 -24.97 -6.31 15.75
CA SER A 89 -24.39 -6.42 17.09
C SER A 89 -23.20 -7.38 17.18
N GLN A 90 -23.02 -8.25 16.18
CA GLN A 90 -22.09 -9.39 16.27
C GLN A 90 -21.21 -9.58 15.04
N ASN A 91 -21.56 -9.00 13.89
CA ASN A 91 -20.83 -9.25 12.65
C ASN A 91 -20.26 -7.94 12.13
N ASN A 92 -19.12 -8.05 11.49
CA ASN A 92 -18.59 -6.97 10.68
C ASN A 92 -19.16 -7.07 9.27
N LEU A 93 -20.16 -6.24 8.96
CA LEU A 93 -20.85 -6.25 7.69
C LEU A 93 -20.08 -5.46 6.64
N THR A 94 -19.72 -6.12 5.54
CA THR A 94 -19.18 -5.45 4.34
C THR A 94 -20.08 -5.74 3.16
N VAL A 95 -20.19 -4.80 2.22
CA VAL A 95 -20.96 -4.99 0.98
C VAL A 95 -20.00 -5.10 -0.20
N ASN A 96 -20.26 -6.06 -1.07
CA ASN A 96 -19.57 -6.24 -2.35
C ASN A 96 -20.60 -6.20 -3.47
N ARG A 97 -20.65 -5.06 -4.16
CA ARG A 97 -21.60 -4.80 -5.24
C ARG A 97 -20.95 -5.06 -6.59
N SER A 98 -21.69 -5.69 -7.50
CA SER A 98 -21.22 -5.99 -8.86
C SER A 98 -22.29 -5.67 -9.92
N GLY A 99 -21.86 -5.19 -11.09
CA GLY A 99 -22.75 -4.94 -12.22
C GLY A 99 -23.73 -3.78 -12.01
N SER A 100 -23.37 -2.82 -11.16
CA SER A 100 -24.13 -1.59 -10.94
C SER A 100 -23.81 -0.55 -12.04
N THR A 101 -24.77 0.32 -12.30
CA THR A 101 -24.76 1.38 -13.32
C THR A 101 -24.96 2.78 -12.73
N GLY A 102 -25.15 2.86 -11.40
CA GLY A 102 -25.34 4.10 -10.67
C GLY A 102 -26.61 4.87 -11.00
N THR A 103 -27.65 4.23 -11.54
CA THR A 103 -28.90 4.89 -11.96
C THR A 103 -29.97 4.95 -10.87
N THR A 104 -30.04 3.93 -10.00
CA THR A 104 -30.93 3.87 -8.85
C THR A 104 -30.16 3.49 -7.58
N GLY A 105 -30.85 3.34 -6.44
CA GLY A 105 -30.23 3.03 -5.16
C GLY A 105 -29.91 4.31 -4.42
N LEU A 106 -30.89 4.82 -3.67
CA LEU A 106 -30.80 5.99 -2.82
C LEU A 106 -30.93 5.59 -1.36
N ILE A 107 -30.07 6.11 -0.49
CA ILE A 107 -30.26 6.06 0.97
C ILE A 107 -30.70 7.46 1.42
N GLU A 108 -31.80 7.55 2.18
CA GLU A 108 -32.16 8.78 2.89
C GLU A 108 -32.35 8.46 4.37
N ILE A 109 -31.62 9.15 5.24
CA ILE A 109 -31.75 9.03 6.70
C ILE A 109 -32.16 10.40 7.24
N GLY A 110 -33.33 10.47 7.85
CA GLY A 110 -33.94 11.67 8.40
C GLY A 110 -33.19 12.24 9.61
N ASN A 111 -33.60 13.43 10.02
CA ASN A 111 -33.03 14.13 11.17
C ASN A 111 -33.43 13.48 12.49
N ASN A 112 -32.58 13.68 13.50
CA ASN A 112 -32.73 13.15 14.85
C ASN A 112 -32.85 11.62 14.90
N THR A 113 -32.33 10.95 13.88
CA THR A 113 -32.32 9.49 13.77
C THR A 113 -31.04 8.93 14.36
N SER A 114 -31.16 7.82 15.09
CA SER A 114 -30.04 7.13 15.73
C SER A 114 -29.95 5.69 15.21
N LEU A 115 -28.82 5.38 14.58
CA LEU A 115 -28.43 4.03 14.20
C LEU A 115 -27.36 3.56 15.18
N ASN A 116 -27.69 2.57 16.00
CA ASN A 116 -26.81 2.04 17.03
C ASN A 116 -26.53 0.57 16.73
N ALA A 117 -25.27 0.17 16.73
CA ALA A 117 -24.85 -1.22 16.57
C ALA A 117 -23.67 -1.52 17.50
N ASP A 118 -23.64 -2.69 18.13
CA ASP A 118 -22.49 -3.05 18.98
C ASP A 118 -21.22 -3.35 18.17
N GLU A 119 -21.36 -3.71 16.88
CA GLU A 119 -20.23 -4.11 16.03
C GLU A 119 -20.13 -3.30 14.73
N SER A 120 -21.13 -3.34 13.85
CA SER A 120 -21.02 -2.66 12.54
C SER A 120 -22.29 -1.98 12.05
N ILE A 121 -22.10 -0.86 11.34
CA ILE A 121 -23.09 -0.21 10.49
C ILE A 121 -22.52 -0.11 9.07
N VAL A 122 -23.30 -0.51 8.07
CA VAL A 122 -22.96 -0.33 6.65
C VAL A 122 -24.06 0.45 5.94
N LEU A 123 -23.65 1.49 5.22
CA LEU A 123 -24.48 2.25 4.30
C LEU A 123 -23.87 2.09 2.90
N ASP A 124 -24.47 1.23 2.07
CA ASP A 124 -24.01 0.96 0.71
C ASP A 124 -25.08 1.38 -0.30
N THR A 125 -24.70 2.24 -1.23
CA THR A 125 -25.62 2.81 -2.22
C THR A 125 -24.98 2.78 -3.60
N SER A 126 -25.74 2.53 -4.67
CA SER A 126 -25.18 2.66 -6.03
C SER A 126 -25.28 4.08 -6.59
N HIS A 127 -26.21 4.91 -6.11
CA HIS A 127 -26.44 6.24 -6.67
C HIS A 127 -26.07 7.36 -5.69
N ASP A 128 -26.80 7.49 -4.58
CA ASP A 128 -26.64 8.61 -3.66
C ASP A 128 -27.04 8.22 -2.22
N ALA A 129 -26.52 8.96 -1.24
CA ALA A 129 -26.95 8.87 0.14
C ALA A 129 -27.04 10.26 0.78
N LYS A 130 -28.16 10.51 1.45
CA LYS A 130 -28.42 11.75 2.20
C LYS A 130 -28.59 11.43 3.67
N LEU A 131 -27.74 12.06 4.48
CA LEU A 131 -27.80 11.97 5.93
C LEU A 131 -28.34 13.30 6.47
N GLY A 132 -29.35 13.24 7.33
CA GLY A 132 -29.79 14.40 8.10
C GLY A 132 -28.66 14.96 8.99
N ASP A 133 -28.74 16.26 9.28
CA ASP A 133 -27.68 17.00 9.99
C ASP A 133 -27.43 16.48 11.42
N THR A 134 -28.43 15.82 12.00
CA THR A 134 -28.40 15.30 13.38
C THR A 134 -28.48 13.78 13.47
N VAL A 135 -28.11 13.07 12.40
CA VAL A 135 -28.01 11.60 12.42
C VAL A 135 -26.89 11.16 13.35
N GLY A 136 -27.22 10.29 14.31
CA GLY A 136 -26.25 9.62 15.18
C GLY A 136 -25.91 8.23 14.67
N LEU A 137 -24.64 8.00 14.32
CA LEU A 137 -24.10 6.68 13.94
C LEU A 137 -23.18 6.18 15.05
N ASN A 138 -23.63 5.19 15.83
CA ASN A 138 -22.89 4.66 16.97
C ASN A 138 -22.58 3.18 16.74
N THR A 139 -21.32 2.87 16.48
CA THR A 139 -20.83 1.53 16.12
C THR A 139 -19.32 1.46 16.25
N LYS A 140 -18.74 0.26 16.38
CA LYS A 140 -17.29 0.08 16.30
C LYS A 140 -16.77 0.22 14.89
N GLU A 141 -17.45 -0.38 13.92
CA GLU A 141 -17.11 -0.25 12.50
C GLU A 141 -18.23 0.45 11.74
N LEU A 142 -17.88 1.52 11.02
CA LEU A 142 -18.78 2.23 10.12
C LEU A 142 -18.25 2.12 8.69
N ALA A 143 -19.03 1.54 7.79
CA ALA A 143 -18.74 1.48 6.37
C ALA A 143 -19.69 2.36 5.57
N LEU A 144 -19.13 3.35 4.88
CA LEU A 144 -19.82 4.23 3.94
C LEU A 144 -19.36 3.88 2.53
N SER A 145 -20.27 3.37 1.70
CA SER A 145 -19.96 2.93 0.36
C SER A 145 -20.88 3.52 -0.69
N SER A 146 -20.26 3.97 -1.78
CA SER A 146 -20.96 4.33 -3.01
C SER A 146 -20.12 4.02 -4.24
N GLU A 147 -20.71 4.06 -5.44
CA GLU A 147 -19.92 4.08 -6.68
C GLU A 147 -18.96 5.26 -6.69
N ARG A 148 -19.48 6.43 -6.31
CA ARG A 148 -18.71 7.67 -6.15
C ARG A 148 -18.98 8.27 -4.79
N ILE A 149 -17.90 8.62 -4.09
CA ILE A 149 -17.96 9.42 -2.85
C ILE A 149 -17.35 10.78 -3.14
N ASN A 150 -18.06 11.85 -2.79
CA ASN A 150 -17.60 13.23 -2.93
C ASN A 150 -17.27 13.80 -1.55
N LEU A 151 -16.08 14.37 -1.38
CA LEU A 151 -15.63 14.92 -0.10
C LEU A 151 -15.37 16.44 -0.20
N GLY A 152 -15.78 17.20 0.82
CA GLY A 152 -15.50 18.63 0.95
C GLY A 152 -16.63 19.55 0.47
N ASP A 153 -16.28 20.69 -0.13
CA ASP A 153 -17.23 21.70 -0.64
C ASP A 153 -17.88 21.28 -1.98
N VAL A 154 -18.71 20.23 -1.92
CA VAL A 154 -19.32 19.62 -3.10
C VAL A 154 -20.48 20.45 -3.64
N PRO A 155 -20.57 20.70 -4.96
CA PRO A 155 -21.72 21.36 -5.58
C PRO A 155 -23.03 20.59 -5.35
N ALA A 156 -24.14 21.30 -5.11
CA ALA A 156 -25.44 20.72 -4.72
C ALA A 156 -26.06 19.66 -5.67
N ASN A 157 -25.52 19.46 -6.87
CA ASN A 157 -26.00 18.48 -7.84
C ASN A 157 -24.91 17.48 -8.28
N ALA A 158 -23.79 17.39 -7.55
CA ALA A 158 -22.78 16.37 -7.83
C ALA A 158 -23.40 14.98 -7.52
N PRO A 159 -23.38 14.03 -8.46
CA PRO A 159 -23.86 12.68 -8.21
C PRO A 159 -22.89 11.94 -7.28
N GLY A 160 -23.41 11.05 -6.44
CA GLY A 160 -22.62 10.26 -5.50
C GLY A 160 -22.80 10.71 -4.06
N PHE A 161 -22.38 9.85 -3.13
CA PHE A 161 -22.52 10.09 -1.70
C PHE A 161 -21.59 11.20 -1.26
N THR A 162 -22.17 12.31 -0.82
CA THR A 162 -21.44 13.52 -0.39
C THR A 162 -21.21 13.54 1.12
N LEU A 163 -19.98 13.83 1.54
CA LEU A 163 -19.59 14.03 2.94
C LEU A 163 -18.88 15.39 3.09
N SER A 164 -19.43 16.28 3.91
CA SER A 164 -18.79 17.56 4.25
C SER A 164 -17.69 17.39 5.30
N GLN A 165 -16.86 18.42 5.49
CA GLN A 165 -15.86 18.44 6.55
C GLN A 165 -16.49 18.29 7.95
N GLU A 166 -17.64 18.92 8.19
CA GLU A 166 -18.35 18.81 9.47
C GLU A 166 -18.84 17.39 9.73
N GLN A 167 -19.32 16.70 8.70
CA GLN A 167 -19.72 15.30 8.79
C GLN A 167 -18.51 14.39 9.04
N LEU A 168 -17.40 14.57 8.31
CA LEU A 168 -16.18 13.80 8.52
C LEU A 168 -15.63 14.00 9.94
N ASN A 169 -15.63 15.24 10.45
CA ASN A 169 -15.25 15.55 11.84
C ASN A 169 -16.14 14.85 12.87
N SER A 170 -17.46 14.81 12.64
CA SER A 170 -18.38 14.15 13.57
C SER A 170 -18.19 12.64 13.63
N LEU A 171 -17.87 12.03 12.48
CA LEU A 171 -17.52 10.60 12.41
C LEU A 171 -16.16 10.32 13.05
N GLY A 172 -15.16 11.15 12.76
CA GLY A 172 -13.78 10.97 13.23
C GLY A 172 -13.59 11.17 14.74
N THR A 173 -14.37 12.08 15.33
CA THR A 173 -14.35 12.34 16.78
C THR A 173 -15.30 11.44 17.58
N SER A 174 -16.02 10.54 16.92
CA SER A 174 -16.91 9.59 17.57
C SER A 174 -16.13 8.62 18.45
N GLN A 175 -16.47 8.56 19.74
CA GLN A 175 -15.82 7.63 20.67
C GLN A 175 -16.24 6.18 20.46
N THR A 176 -17.30 5.92 19.70
CA THR A 176 -17.76 4.57 19.42
C THR A 176 -17.09 3.98 18.19
N ILE A 177 -16.76 4.80 17.20
CA ILE A 177 -16.19 4.38 15.92
C ILE A 177 -14.69 4.11 16.08
N ASP A 178 -14.33 2.84 16.04
CA ASP A 178 -12.95 2.38 16.01
C ASP A 178 -12.42 2.33 14.56
N ILE A 179 -13.26 1.86 13.62
CA ILE A 179 -12.91 1.73 12.20
C ILE A 179 -13.90 2.53 11.35
N LEU A 180 -13.40 3.55 10.64
CA LEU A 180 -14.15 4.24 9.58
C LEU A 180 -13.69 3.72 8.21
N ARG A 181 -14.63 3.23 7.41
CA ARG A 181 -14.38 2.84 6.01
C ARG A 181 -15.10 3.76 5.05
N ILE A 182 -14.35 4.31 4.11
CA ILE A 182 -14.84 5.11 3.00
C ILE A 182 -14.54 4.33 1.72
N VAL A 183 -15.59 3.88 1.04
CA VAL A 183 -15.51 2.93 -0.07
C VAL A 183 -16.16 3.51 -1.33
N GLY A 184 -15.36 4.14 -2.19
CA GLY A 184 -15.77 4.58 -3.52
C GLY A 184 -15.43 3.52 -4.56
N SER A 185 -16.39 2.70 -5.03
CA SER A 185 -16.02 1.57 -5.91
C SER A 185 -15.42 2.00 -7.24
N GLU A 186 -15.80 3.17 -7.76
CA GLU A 186 -15.18 3.82 -8.92
C GLU A 186 -14.22 4.93 -8.51
N SER A 187 -14.67 5.89 -7.71
CA SER A 187 -13.84 7.03 -7.34
C SER A 187 -14.20 7.67 -6.00
N ILE A 188 -13.20 8.32 -5.41
CA ILE A 188 -13.37 9.31 -4.36
C ILE A 188 -12.91 10.66 -4.94
N ASP A 189 -13.84 11.61 -4.95
CA ASP A 189 -13.73 12.90 -5.64
C ASP A 189 -13.60 14.01 -4.58
N ILE A 190 -12.46 14.71 -4.59
CA ILE A 190 -12.16 15.75 -3.59
C ILE A 190 -12.44 17.14 -4.18
N TYR A 191 -13.24 17.94 -3.45
CA TYR A 191 -13.69 19.26 -3.92
C TYR A 191 -13.07 20.46 -3.16
N SER A 192 -12.42 20.21 -2.03
CA SER A 192 -11.72 21.23 -1.24
C SER A 192 -10.61 20.59 -0.43
N ALA A 193 -9.75 21.41 0.18
CA ALA A 193 -8.90 20.96 1.28
C ALA A 193 -9.77 20.35 2.39
N LEU A 194 -9.28 19.29 3.02
CA LEU A 194 -10.02 18.58 4.06
C LEU A 194 -9.10 17.75 4.95
N ASP A 195 -9.61 17.40 6.13
CA ASP A 195 -8.95 16.53 7.09
C ASP A 195 -9.92 15.43 7.55
N VAL A 196 -9.52 14.17 7.39
CA VAL A 196 -10.26 13.00 7.88
C VAL A 196 -9.44 12.35 8.96
N GLU A 197 -9.89 12.47 10.21
CA GLU A 197 -9.27 11.80 11.35
C GLU A 197 -10.12 10.59 11.78
N ALA A 198 -9.50 9.50 12.22
CA ALA A 198 -10.16 8.35 12.83
C ALA A 198 -9.20 7.59 13.76
N ASN A 199 -9.68 6.58 14.49
CA ASN A 199 -8.77 5.65 15.18
C ASN A 199 -8.09 4.71 14.18
N ASN A 200 -8.91 4.06 13.35
CA ASN A 200 -8.50 3.30 12.19
C ASN A 200 -9.29 3.78 10.97
N LEU A 201 -8.60 4.00 9.86
CA LEU A 201 -9.19 4.52 8.63
C LEU A 201 -8.95 3.54 7.48
N VAL A 202 -9.99 3.22 6.73
CA VAL A 202 -9.90 2.45 5.49
C VAL A 202 -10.40 3.29 4.33
N ILE A 203 -9.52 3.58 3.38
CA ILE A 203 -9.85 4.21 2.11
C ILE A 203 -9.80 3.13 1.03
N GLN A 204 -10.94 2.82 0.43
CA GLN A 204 -11.03 1.83 -0.65
C GLN A 204 -11.59 2.49 -1.90
N THR A 205 -10.78 2.58 -2.95
CA THR A 205 -11.21 3.11 -4.23
C THR A 205 -10.28 2.69 -5.37
N ASN A 206 -10.77 2.77 -6.61
CA ASN A 206 -9.92 2.66 -7.78
C ASN A 206 -9.12 3.96 -7.97
N THR A 207 -9.82 5.10 -7.92
CA THR A 207 -9.24 6.41 -8.17
C THR A 207 -9.55 7.37 -7.02
N LEU A 208 -8.54 8.05 -6.52
CA LEU A 208 -8.66 9.20 -5.64
C LEU A 208 -8.21 10.43 -6.44
N LYS A 209 -9.11 11.40 -6.65
CA LYS A 209 -8.84 12.51 -7.54
C LYS A 209 -9.38 13.82 -7.03
N THR A 210 -8.78 14.90 -7.48
CA THR A 210 -9.36 16.22 -7.31
C THR A 210 -10.42 16.49 -8.37
N ALA A 211 -11.62 16.92 -7.95
CA ALA A 211 -12.76 17.20 -8.84
C ALA A 211 -12.99 18.69 -9.12
N SER A 212 -12.30 19.57 -8.40
CA SER A 212 -12.29 21.03 -8.57
C SER A 212 -10.85 21.55 -8.47
N GLU A 213 -10.65 22.86 -8.68
CA GLU A 213 -9.42 23.56 -8.29
C GLU A 213 -9.57 24.07 -6.86
N PHE A 214 -8.57 23.83 -6.01
CA PHE A 214 -8.49 24.37 -4.65
C PHE A 214 -7.04 24.43 -4.19
N ASP A 215 -6.76 25.24 -3.17
CA ASP A 215 -5.47 25.30 -2.47
C ASP A 215 -5.62 24.69 -1.08
N GLY A 216 -4.58 24.00 -0.62
CA GLY A 216 -4.53 23.31 0.67
C GLY A 216 -4.48 21.78 0.55
N ASP A 217 -4.09 21.16 1.67
CA ASP A 217 -3.84 19.73 1.76
C ASP A 217 -5.14 18.93 1.93
N VAL A 218 -5.07 17.66 1.53
CA VAL A 218 -6.07 16.63 1.80
C VAL A 218 -5.42 15.59 2.68
N VAL A 219 -5.89 15.48 3.92
CA VAL A 219 -5.29 14.63 4.95
C VAL A 219 -6.24 13.49 5.29
N PHE A 220 -5.72 12.27 5.22
CA PHE A 220 -6.34 11.06 5.75
C PHE A 220 -5.48 10.55 6.90
N ALA A 221 -5.88 10.87 8.12
CA ALA A 221 -5.15 10.56 9.34
C ALA A 221 -5.86 9.50 10.18
N ALA A 222 -5.08 8.59 10.76
CA ALA A 222 -5.54 7.65 11.77
C ALA A 222 -4.56 7.61 12.94
N THR A 223 -5.07 7.41 14.17
CA THR A 223 -4.18 7.28 15.33
C THR A 223 -3.40 5.96 15.33
N ASP A 224 -3.99 4.87 14.83
CA ASP A 224 -3.32 3.57 14.68
C ASP A 224 -3.02 3.26 13.22
N THR A 225 -4.02 2.88 12.43
CA THR A 225 -3.79 2.37 11.07
C THR A 225 -4.59 3.12 10.00
N VAL A 226 -3.90 3.58 8.94
CA VAL A 226 -4.51 3.96 7.66
C VAL A 226 -4.32 2.82 6.66
N SER A 227 -5.41 2.24 6.17
CA SER A 227 -5.40 1.20 5.14
C SER A 227 -5.93 1.73 3.81
N ILE A 228 -5.10 1.69 2.78
CA ILE A 228 -5.42 2.14 1.43
C ILE A 228 -5.58 0.91 0.56
N LYS A 229 -6.77 0.73 -0.02
CA LYS A 229 -7.12 -0.46 -0.80
C LYS A 229 -7.51 -0.07 -2.22
N GLY A 230 -6.66 -0.40 -3.18
CA GLY A 230 -7.02 -0.32 -4.59
C GLY A 230 -8.08 -1.36 -4.97
N THR A 231 -8.97 -1.03 -5.89
CA THR A 231 -9.98 -1.96 -6.43
C THR A 231 -9.71 -2.42 -7.87
N SER A 232 -8.84 -1.73 -8.62
CA SER A 232 -8.50 -2.08 -10.01
C SER A 232 -7.26 -2.95 -10.14
N GLU A 233 -7.34 -3.97 -11.01
CA GLU A 233 -6.18 -4.80 -11.39
C GLU A 233 -5.27 -4.09 -12.39
N ASN A 234 -5.80 -3.11 -13.12
CA ASN A 234 -5.12 -2.37 -14.17
C ASN A 234 -5.32 -0.88 -13.94
N ALA A 235 -4.91 -0.39 -12.76
CA ALA A 235 -4.92 1.02 -12.44
C ALA A 235 -4.14 1.78 -13.52
N GLU A 236 -4.81 2.62 -14.32
CA GLU A 236 -4.17 3.39 -15.38
C GLU A 236 -3.12 4.31 -14.74
N PHE A 237 -1.87 4.19 -15.21
CA PHE A 237 -0.80 5.08 -14.79
C PHE A 237 -0.79 6.31 -15.70
N GLN A 238 -1.10 7.46 -15.12
CA GLN A 238 -0.98 8.74 -15.78
C GLN A 238 0.49 9.13 -15.85
N THR A 239 1.04 9.31 -17.05
CA THR A 239 2.44 9.68 -17.27
C THR A 239 2.65 11.20 -17.35
N THR A 240 1.57 11.97 -17.35
CA THR A 240 1.61 13.43 -17.47
C THR A 240 1.56 14.03 -16.08
N ALA A 241 2.61 14.74 -15.70
CA ALA A 241 2.68 15.38 -14.40
C ALA A 241 1.65 16.50 -14.24
N VAL A 242 1.11 16.66 -13.03
CA VAL A 242 0.29 17.82 -12.65
C VAL A 242 1.15 19.09 -12.69
N THR A 243 0.74 20.09 -13.46
CA THR A 243 1.44 21.39 -13.57
C THR A 243 0.73 22.53 -12.85
N SER A 244 -0.04 22.21 -11.80
CA SER A 244 -0.77 23.24 -11.03
C SER A 244 0.19 24.10 -10.20
N SER A 245 -0.14 25.39 -10.07
CA SER A 245 0.51 26.29 -9.11
C SER A 245 -0.07 26.18 -7.70
N ASP A 246 -1.26 25.59 -7.55
CA ASP A 246 -1.94 25.42 -6.27
C ASP A 246 -1.26 24.31 -5.47
N ASN A 247 -1.06 24.50 -4.16
CA ASN A 247 -0.45 23.47 -3.34
C ASN A 247 -1.52 22.50 -2.84
N ARG A 248 -1.46 21.25 -3.29
CA ARG A 248 -2.51 20.25 -3.08
C ARG A 248 -1.88 18.91 -2.74
N ALA A 249 -1.30 18.80 -1.55
CA ALA A 249 -0.72 17.55 -1.10
C ALA A 249 -1.82 16.58 -0.65
N LEU A 250 -1.75 15.34 -1.13
CA LEU A 250 -2.49 14.23 -0.56
C LEU A 250 -1.64 13.57 0.52
N ARG A 251 -2.12 13.47 1.74
CA ARG A 251 -1.36 12.94 2.89
C ARG A 251 -2.09 11.78 3.53
N PHE A 252 -1.37 10.69 3.76
CA PHE A 252 -1.82 9.55 4.55
C PHE A 252 -0.96 9.43 5.79
N THR A 253 -1.55 9.58 6.97
CA THR A 253 -0.81 9.68 8.23
C THR A 253 -1.31 8.69 9.27
N GLY A 254 -0.44 7.90 9.88
CA GLY A 254 -0.79 7.07 11.03
C GLY A 254 0.40 6.37 11.66
N ASP A 255 0.19 5.55 12.69
CA ASP A 255 1.28 4.71 13.20
C ASP A 255 1.68 3.65 12.18
N LYS A 256 0.69 3.03 11.56
CA LYS A 256 0.86 2.09 10.45
C LYS A 256 0.11 2.58 9.22
N VAL A 257 0.78 2.54 8.07
CA VAL A 257 0.11 2.72 6.78
C VAL A 257 0.18 1.42 6.00
N ASN A 258 -0.98 0.89 5.60
CA ASN A 258 -1.07 -0.30 4.77
C ASN A 258 -1.48 0.08 3.34
N LEU A 259 -0.74 -0.42 2.36
CA LEU A 259 -1.19 -0.49 0.97
C LEU A 259 -1.63 -1.93 0.70
N GLU A 260 -2.91 -2.15 0.42
CA GLU A 260 -3.49 -3.49 0.35
C GLU A 260 -4.27 -3.76 -0.93
N ASN A 261 -4.50 -5.04 -1.18
CA ASN A 261 -5.34 -5.58 -2.23
C ASN A 261 -4.78 -5.32 -3.64
N LYS A 262 -4.99 -4.12 -4.18
CA LYS A 262 -4.57 -3.72 -5.53
C LYS A 262 -4.04 -2.28 -5.52
N THR A 263 -3.67 -1.76 -6.68
CA THR A 263 -3.13 -0.40 -6.82
C THR A 263 -4.25 0.66 -6.83
N LEU A 264 -4.07 1.73 -6.05
CA LEU A 264 -4.83 2.97 -6.10
C LEU A 264 -4.23 3.91 -7.15
N THR A 265 -5.06 4.56 -7.97
CA THR A 265 -4.63 5.71 -8.78
C THR A 265 -4.95 7.02 -8.07
N SER A 266 -3.94 7.89 -7.91
CA SER A 266 -4.04 9.26 -7.37
C SER A 266 -3.81 10.27 -8.50
N THR A 267 -4.74 11.22 -8.69
CA THR A 267 -4.62 12.24 -9.75
C THR A 267 -5.02 13.65 -9.32
N GLY A 268 -4.32 14.66 -9.85
CA GLY A 268 -4.64 16.08 -9.65
C GLY A 268 -4.06 16.70 -8.38
N PHE A 269 -3.27 15.93 -7.63
CA PHE A 269 -2.51 16.39 -6.46
C PHE A 269 -1.10 16.81 -6.86
N THR A 270 -0.51 17.77 -6.14
CA THR A 270 0.89 18.20 -6.39
C THR A 270 1.91 17.25 -5.79
N SER A 271 1.52 16.48 -4.78
CA SER A 271 2.32 15.41 -4.18
C SER A 271 1.42 14.40 -3.47
N VAL A 272 1.94 13.19 -3.30
CA VAL A 272 1.40 12.17 -2.41
C VAL A 272 2.42 11.91 -1.32
N ASN A 273 2.04 12.11 -0.06
CA ASN A 273 2.90 11.89 1.10
C ASN A 273 2.32 10.76 1.95
N ILE A 274 3.17 9.77 2.26
CA ILE A 274 2.86 8.63 3.11
C ILE A 274 3.70 8.77 4.38
N GLU A 275 3.04 9.01 5.50
CA GLU A 275 3.67 9.34 6.78
C GLU A 275 3.27 8.29 7.83
N ALA A 276 4.15 7.34 8.10
CA ALA A 276 3.94 6.29 9.09
C ALA A 276 4.89 6.47 10.28
N ASN A 277 4.38 6.51 11.52
CA ASN A 277 5.25 6.63 12.70
C ASN A 277 5.98 5.32 13.05
N ARG A 278 5.52 4.18 12.53
CA ARG A 278 6.03 2.85 12.85
C ARG A 278 6.40 2.04 11.60
N GLU A 279 5.47 1.83 10.69
CA GLU A 279 5.74 1.06 9.47
C GLU A 279 4.80 1.38 8.30
N LEU A 280 5.36 1.33 7.09
CA LEU A 280 4.62 1.21 5.84
C LEU A 280 4.65 -0.25 5.38
N VAL A 281 3.47 -0.85 5.17
CA VAL A 281 3.33 -2.26 4.80
C VAL A 281 2.58 -2.44 3.49
N PHE A 282 3.21 -3.11 2.53
CA PHE A 282 2.56 -3.56 1.31
C PHE A 282 1.94 -4.96 1.54
N ASN A 283 0.67 -5.15 1.19
CA ASN A 283 -0.04 -6.41 1.30
C ASN A 283 -0.66 -6.79 -0.04
N GLN A 284 -0.65 -8.09 -0.38
CA GLN A 284 -1.18 -8.58 -1.67
C GLN A 284 -0.55 -7.82 -2.84
N ASN A 285 -1.33 -7.18 -3.73
CA ASN A 285 -0.85 -6.34 -4.82
C ASN A 285 -1.01 -4.84 -4.53
N GLY A 286 -1.03 -4.46 -3.25
CA GLY A 286 -1.23 -3.08 -2.81
C GLY A 286 -0.19 -2.12 -3.39
N GLY A 287 -0.62 -0.93 -3.80
CA GLY A 287 0.28 0.08 -4.34
C GLY A 287 -0.39 1.41 -4.64
N ILE A 288 0.41 2.39 -5.07
CA ILE A 288 -0.08 3.72 -5.50
C ILE A 288 0.55 4.08 -6.84
N ASN A 289 -0.29 4.44 -7.80
CA ASN A 289 0.06 5.12 -9.04
C ASN A 289 -0.28 6.61 -8.87
N SER A 290 0.67 7.50 -9.06
CA SER A 290 0.45 8.95 -8.97
C SER A 290 0.99 9.69 -10.18
N ASP A 291 0.23 10.70 -10.63
CA ASP A 291 0.65 11.71 -11.59
C ASP A 291 1.55 12.79 -10.98
N SER A 292 1.96 12.65 -9.71
CA SER A 292 2.86 13.56 -9.02
C SER A 292 3.89 12.81 -8.17
N SER A 293 4.70 13.56 -7.42
CA SER A 293 5.80 12.99 -6.65
C SER A 293 5.26 12.21 -5.46
N ILE A 294 5.85 11.05 -5.17
CA ILE A 294 5.54 10.26 -3.98
C ILE A 294 6.67 10.46 -2.97
N HIS A 295 6.32 10.91 -1.76
CA HIS A 295 7.23 11.01 -0.62
C HIS A 295 6.80 10.03 0.46
N VAL A 296 7.75 9.26 0.98
CA VAL A 296 7.51 8.29 2.05
C VAL A 296 8.38 8.65 3.25
N ASP A 297 7.73 8.88 4.38
CA ASP A 297 8.36 8.99 5.69
C ASP A 297 7.85 7.84 6.56
N ALA A 298 8.69 6.82 6.75
CA ALA A 298 8.38 5.67 7.57
C ALA A 298 9.67 5.10 8.17
N PRO A 299 9.66 4.68 9.46
CA PRO A 299 10.81 4.03 10.07
C PRO A 299 11.25 2.79 9.33
N ILE A 300 10.28 1.98 8.88
CA ILE A 300 10.49 0.75 8.14
C ILE A 300 9.45 0.67 7.03
N ILE A 301 9.93 0.31 5.84
CA ILE A 301 9.11 -0.08 4.70
C ILE A 301 9.27 -1.58 4.52
N THR A 302 8.15 -2.32 4.56
CA THR A 302 8.14 -3.77 4.40
C THR A 302 6.93 -4.24 3.61
N ALA A 303 6.83 -5.54 3.38
CA ALA A 303 5.74 -6.14 2.64
C ALA A 303 5.41 -7.53 3.23
N ALA A 304 4.13 -7.91 3.21
CA ALA A 304 3.67 -9.19 3.74
C ALA A 304 4.26 -10.38 2.95
N SER A 305 4.26 -11.57 3.54
CA SER A 305 4.84 -12.74 2.87
C SER A 305 4.16 -13.01 1.53
N GLY A 306 4.96 -13.08 0.45
CA GLY A 306 4.48 -13.31 -0.91
C GLY A 306 3.68 -12.17 -1.55
N SER A 307 3.65 -10.97 -0.96
CA SER A 307 3.02 -9.80 -1.60
C SER A 307 3.89 -9.21 -2.73
N ASP A 308 3.26 -8.49 -3.65
CA ASP A 308 3.89 -7.75 -4.75
C ASP A 308 3.45 -6.28 -4.69
N GLY A 309 4.19 -5.49 -3.90
CA GLY A 309 3.92 -4.08 -3.66
C GLY A 309 4.51 -3.17 -4.73
N ASN A 310 3.85 -2.03 -5.00
CA ASN A 310 4.35 -1.06 -5.96
C ASN A 310 4.10 0.40 -5.58
N LEU A 311 5.05 1.27 -5.90
CA LEU A 311 4.86 2.73 -5.96
C LEU A 311 5.28 3.21 -7.35
N LYS A 312 4.41 3.98 -8.01
CA LYS A 312 4.67 4.52 -9.34
C LYS A 312 4.37 6.01 -9.40
N SER A 313 5.35 6.80 -9.82
CA SER A 313 5.24 8.27 -9.91
C SER A 313 5.54 8.76 -11.33
N ALA A 314 4.75 9.71 -11.83
CA ALA A 314 5.04 10.42 -13.08
C ALA A 314 6.22 11.42 -12.94
N THR A 315 6.70 11.64 -11.72
CA THR A 315 7.83 12.51 -11.41
C THR A 315 8.82 11.73 -10.54
N HIS A 316 8.97 12.06 -9.26
CA HIS A 316 10.03 11.54 -8.39
C HIS A 316 9.45 10.67 -7.28
N ILE A 317 10.24 9.69 -6.82
CA ILE A 317 9.97 8.97 -5.57
C ILE A 317 11.08 9.31 -4.59
N SER A 318 10.71 9.71 -3.37
CA SER A 318 11.68 9.90 -2.29
C SER A 318 11.25 9.15 -1.03
N ILE A 319 12.24 8.54 -0.37
CA ILE A 319 12.07 7.86 0.92
C ILE A 319 12.98 8.58 1.91
N ALA A 320 12.39 9.15 2.94
CA ALA A 320 13.09 9.91 3.97
C ALA A 320 13.90 8.99 4.89
N SER A 321 14.97 9.53 5.47
CA SER A 321 15.70 8.85 6.54
C SER A 321 14.92 8.93 7.84
N PHE A 322 14.85 7.83 8.57
CA PHE A 322 14.22 7.82 9.88
C PHE A 322 15.24 7.52 10.98
N GLN A 323 15.24 8.32 12.03
CA GLN A 323 16.28 8.30 13.06
C GLN A 323 15.85 7.68 14.40
N ASN A 324 14.57 7.28 14.55
CA ASN A 324 14.01 6.96 15.88
C ASN A 324 13.13 5.70 15.92
N LEU A 325 13.60 4.56 15.39
CA LEU A 325 12.84 3.31 15.59
C LEU A 325 12.79 2.99 17.09
N ALA A 326 11.58 2.75 17.62
CA ALA A 326 11.40 2.42 19.04
C ALA A 326 12.21 1.16 19.40
N ALA A 327 12.88 1.18 20.56
CA ALA A 327 13.83 0.12 20.94
C ALA A 327 13.17 -1.26 21.15
N ASP A 328 11.87 -1.28 21.39
CA ASP A 328 11.02 -2.45 21.55
C ASP A 328 10.30 -2.87 20.26
N TYR A 329 10.56 -2.19 19.14
CA TYR A 329 9.95 -2.52 17.87
C TYR A 329 10.45 -3.88 17.36
N SER A 330 9.54 -4.84 17.25
CA SER A 330 9.83 -6.13 16.62
C SER A 330 9.84 -5.98 15.11
N LEU A 331 10.98 -6.23 14.47
CA LEU A 331 11.08 -6.20 13.02
C LEU A 331 10.13 -7.22 12.36
N PRO A 332 9.42 -6.82 11.29
CA PRO A 332 8.62 -7.73 10.48
C PRO A 332 9.40 -8.96 10.04
N GLN A 333 8.75 -10.12 10.16
CA GLN A 333 9.31 -11.44 9.82
C GLN A 333 8.70 -12.01 8.52
N SER A 334 8.11 -11.15 7.68
CA SER A 334 7.62 -11.55 6.36
C SER A 334 8.78 -12.00 5.48
N ILE A 335 8.49 -12.91 4.55
CA ILE A 335 9.50 -13.51 3.67
C ILE A 335 9.02 -13.52 2.21
N GLY A 336 9.97 -13.40 1.29
CA GLY A 336 9.69 -13.62 -0.14
C GLY A 336 8.75 -12.60 -0.76
N ALA A 337 8.68 -11.39 -0.19
CA ALA A 337 7.88 -10.31 -0.74
C ALA A 337 8.63 -9.58 -1.87
N LYS A 338 7.90 -8.98 -2.79
CA LYS A 338 8.41 -8.10 -3.85
C LYS A 338 7.94 -6.66 -3.61
N LEU A 339 8.83 -5.70 -3.83
CA LEU A 339 8.52 -4.27 -3.88
C LEU A 339 9.13 -3.66 -5.14
N VAL A 340 8.33 -2.88 -5.86
CA VAL A 340 8.75 -2.14 -7.05
C VAL A 340 8.58 -0.64 -6.84
N LEU A 341 9.64 0.14 -7.02
CA LEU A 341 9.58 1.59 -7.17
C LEU A 341 9.78 1.94 -8.63
N SER A 342 8.91 2.75 -9.20
CA SER A 342 8.98 3.16 -10.60
C SER A 342 8.68 4.64 -10.77
N ALA A 343 9.60 5.38 -11.38
CA ALA A 343 9.47 6.82 -11.55
C ALA A 343 9.92 7.24 -12.95
N LEU A 344 9.31 8.32 -13.48
CA LEU A 344 9.79 9.01 -14.68
C LEU A 344 10.83 10.09 -14.37
N GLY A 345 11.14 10.30 -13.10
CA GLY A 345 12.22 11.15 -12.59
C GLY A 345 13.06 10.35 -11.60
N ASP A 346 13.83 11.05 -10.78
CA ASP A 346 14.76 10.42 -9.86
C ASP A 346 14.05 9.62 -8.73
N ILE A 347 14.73 8.58 -8.27
CA ILE A 347 14.36 7.81 -7.09
C ILE A 347 15.45 7.97 -6.03
N ILE A 348 15.10 8.57 -4.90
CA ILE A 348 16.01 8.82 -3.78
C ILE A 348 15.57 7.99 -2.57
N ASN A 349 16.46 7.14 -2.06
CA ASN A 349 16.23 6.36 -0.86
C ASN A 349 17.21 6.77 0.23
N ALA A 350 16.69 7.22 1.37
CA ALA A 350 17.45 7.46 2.60
C ALA A 350 16.92 6.61 3.78
N GLY A 351 15.88 5.80 3.57
CA GLY A 351 15.17 5.08 4.62
C GLY A 351 15.58 3.62 4.76
N TYR A 352 14.80 2.88 5.55
CA TYR A 352 15.02 1.46 5.81
C TYR A 352 13.95 0.59 5.13
N ILE A 353 14.37 -0.17 4.13
CA ILE A 353 13.56 -1.14 3.41
C ILE A 353 13.95 -2.55 3.87
N ARG A 354 12.97 -3.33 4.35
CA ARG A 354 13.18 -4.69 4.85
C ARG A 354 12.28 -5.68 4.11
N LEU A 355 12.87 -6.53 3.28
CA LEU A 355 12.20 -7.56 2.49
C LEU A 355 13.02 -8.87 2.56
N PRO A 356 13.01 -9.58 3.69
CA PRO A 356 13.84 -10.76 3.90
C PRO A 356 13.58 -11.84 2.85
N SER A 357 14.65 -12.37 2.23
CA SER A 357 14.57 -13.30 1.09
C SER A 357 13.65 -12.81 -0.05
N GLY A 358 13.48 -11.50 -0.19
CA GLY A 358 12.55 -10.86 -1.11
C GLY A 358 13.22 -10.26 -2.35
N VAL A 359 12.45 -9.48 -3.09
CA VAL A 359 12.88 -8.77 -4.29
C VAL A 359 12.60 -7.29 -4.15
N PHE A 360 13.61 -6.46 -4.39
CA PHE A 360 13.47 -5.01 -4.48
C PHE A 360 13.89 -4.54 -5.87
N GLU A 361 12.95 -3.97 -6.61
CA GLU A 361 13.16 -3.43 -7.96
C GLU A 361 12.99 -1.92 -7.94
N VAL A 362 13.94 -1.21 -8.56
CA VAL A 362 13.93 0.26 -8.66
C VAL A 362 14.11 0.65 -10.13
N ASN A 363 13.15 1.39 -10.68
CA ASN A 363 13.08 1.74 -12.09
C ASN A 363 12.93 3.26 -12.28
N ALA A 364 14.02 3.97 -12.54
CA ALA A 364 14.02 5.40 -12.89
C ALA A 364 14.17 5.54 -14.41
N ILE A 365 13.06 5.61 -15.14
CA ILE A 365 13.01 5.33 -16.59
C ILE A 365 12.68 6.52 -17.48
N GLY A 366 12.55 7.73 -16.92
CA GLY A 366 12.38 8.93 -17.73
C GLY A 366 13.70 9.40 -18.33
N ASP A 367 13.75 10.62 -18.86
CA ASP A 367 14.96 11.14 -19.49
C ASP A 367 16.00 11.53 -18.43
N SER A 368 17.17 10.86 -18.43
CA SER A 368 18.27 11.07 -17.46
C SER A 368 17.88 10.89 -15.99
N SER A 369 16.90 10.02 -15.72
CA SER A 369 16.41 9.74 -14.37
C SER A 369 17.36 8.83 -13.61
N SER A 370 17.71 9.24 -12.39
CA SER A 370 18.77 8.63 -11.60
C SER A 370 18.25 7.92 -10.34
N VAL A 371 19.06 7.01 -9.78
CA VAL A 371 18.75 6.29 -8.54
C VAL A 371 19.81 6.58 -7.49
N HIS A 372 19.41 7.11 -6.34
CA HIS A 372 20.33 7.47 -5.26
C HIS A 372 19.95 6.78 -3.96
N PHE A 373 20.78 5.86 -3.48
CA PHE A 373 20.68 5.30 -2.14
C PHE A 373 21.67 6.04 -1.26
N LEU A 374 21.17 6.97 -0.44
CA LEU A 374 21.99 7.84 0.39
C LEU A 374 22.69 7.05 1.51
N SER A 375 23.64 7.69 2.18
CA SER A 375 24.47 7.04 3.21
C SER A 375 23.69 6.46 4.39
N GLU A 376 22.53 7.04 4.68
CA GLU A 376 21.62 6.61 5.74
C GLU A 376 20.75 5.42 5.33
N SER A 377 20.68 5.11 4.03
CA SER A 377 19.79 4.08 3.52
C SER A 377 20.20 2.69 3.98
N VAL A 378 19.20 1.88 4.31
CA VAL A 378 19.37 0.47 4.65
C VAL A 378 18.39 -0.34 3.81
N VAL A 379 18.91 -1.27 3.03
CA VAL A 379 18.13 -2.24 2.28
C VAL A 379 18.52 -3.62 2.80
N ASP A 380 17.62 -4.24 3.58
CA ASP A 380 17.80 -5.58 4.13
C ASP A 380 16.95 -6.59 3.36
N LEU A 381 17.63 -7.36 2.51
CA LEU A 381 17.10 -8.48 1.75
C LEU A 381 17.71 -9.81 2.23
N ALA A 382 18.33 -9.83 3.40
CA ALA A 382 19.05 -11.00 3.89
C ALA A 382 18.13 -12.22 4.05
N GLY A 383 18.74 -13.40 4.00
CA GLY A 383 18.06 -14.68 4.13
C GLY A 383 17.37 -14.81 5.48
N ALA A 384 16.07 -15.05 5.45
CA ALA A 384 15.29 -15.32 6.65
C ALA A 384 15.29 -16.80 7.01
N LYS A 385 14.67 -17.10 8.16
CA LYS A 385 14.29 -18.45 8.54
C LYS A 385 12.80 -18.63 8.29
N ASN A 386 12.41 -19.79 7.78
CA ASN A 386 11.01 -20.19 7.72
C ASN A 386 10.82 -21.51 8.48
N THR A 387 9.75 -21.63 9.26
CA THR A 387 9.42 -22.89 9.93
C THR A 387 8.32 -23.58 9.15
N ILE A 388 8.61 -24.74 8.58
CA ILE A 388 7.64 -25.56 7.86
C ILE A 388 7.48 -26.87 8.63
N ILE A 389 6.31 -27.07 9.26
CA ILE A 389 5.98 -28.30 9.99
C ILE A 389 7.12 -28.69 10.97
N ASP A 390 7.45 -27.75 11.87
CA ASP A 390 8.50 -27.88 12.90
C ASP A 390 9.94 -28.08 12.40
N VAL A 391 10.20 -27.88 11.10
CA VAL A 391 11.55 -27.86 10.52
C VAL A 391 11.91 -26.43 10.14
N GLU A 392 12.98 -25.89 10.73
CA GLU A 392 13.57 -24.63 10.30
C GLU A 392 14.30 -24.84 8.96
N GLN A 393 13.79 -24.19 7.91
CA GLN A 393 14.39 -24.12 6.60
C GLN A 393 15.06 -22.75 6.45
N PRO A 394 16.41 -22.70 6.35
CA PRO A 394 17.10 -21.46 6.06
C PRO A 394 16.83 -21.04 4.61
N LEU A 395 16.56 -19.76 4.40
CA LEU A 395 16.31 -19.20 3.07
C LEU A 395 17.53 -18.47 2.52
N HIS A 396 17.58 -18.38 1.20
CA HIS A 396 18.58 -17.62 0.47
C HIS A 396 18.40 -16.11 0.67
N GLY A 397 19.48 -15.37 0.41
CA GLY A 397 19.40 -13.92 0.27
C GLY A 397 18.53 -13.49 -0.90
N GLY A 398 17.94 -12.31 -0.79
CA GLY A 398 17.06 -11.70 -1.77
C GLY A 398 17.80 -11.00 -2.92
N ARG A 399 17.07 -10.22 -3.71
CA ARG A 399 17.60 -9.56 -4.91
C ARG A 399 17.30 -8.06 -4.92
N LEU A 400 18.32 -7.26 -5.19
CA LEU A 400 18.20 -5.87 -5.59
C LEU A 400 18.40 -5.75 -7.11
N ALA A 401 17.48 -5.10 -7.80
CA ALA A 401 17.62 -4.74 -9.21
C ALA A 401 17.33 -3.25 -9.41
N ILE A 402 18.29 -2.55 -10.00
CA ILE A 402 18.21 -1.11 -10.30
C ILE A 402 18.30 -0.97 -11.82
N ASN A 403 17.31 -0.30 -12.39
CA ASN A 403 17.30 0.13 -13.79
C ASN A 403 17.15 1.66 -13.80
N ALA A 404 18.10 2.36 -14.42
CA ALA A 404 18.04 3.81 -14.55
C ALA A 404 18.47 4.25 -15.95
N THR A 405 17.96 5.38 -16.42
CA THR A 405 18.47 5.99 -17.65
C THR A 405 19.67 6.89 -17.36
N GLY A 406 19.64 7.58 -16.21
CA GLY A 406 20.74 8.35 -15.64
C GLY A 406 21.61 7.55 -14.68
N ASP A 407 22.17 8.23 -13.69
CA ASP A 407 23.20 7.71 -12.80
C ASP A 407 22.62 6.77 -11.74
N ALA A 408 23.48 5.94 -11.13
CA ALA A 408 23.15 5.26 -9.90
C ALA A 408 24.24 5.43 -8.83
N SER A 409 23.82 5.69 -7.60
CA SER A 409 24.68 5.74 -6.42
C SER A 409 24.19 4.82 -5.32
N LEU A 410 25.08 3.96 -4.80
CA LEU A 410 24.82 3.06 -3.66
C LEU A 410 25.74 3.40 -2.48
N ASP A 411 25.38 4.44 -1.72
CA ASP A 411 26.18 4.94 -0.58
C ASP A 411 25.72 4.40 0.78
N GLY A 412 24.52 3.81 0.85
CA GLY A 412 24.02 3.16 2.06
C GLY A 412 24.40 1.68 2.20
N ARG A 413 23.72 0.98 3.10
CA ARG A 413 23.89 -0.46 3.32
C ARG A 413 22.90 -1.26 2.49
N VAL A 414 23.38 -2.23 1.70
CA VAL A 414 22.55 -3.21 1.01
C VAL A 414 22.98 -4.61 1.44
N ASP A 415 22.08 -5.36 2.05
CA ASP A 415 22.33 -6.70 2.55
C ASP A 415 21.53 -7.74 1.77
N VAL A 416 22.25 -8.59 1.05
CA VAL A 416 21.73 -9.76 0.31
C VAL A 416 22.33 -11.06 0.87
N SER A 417 22.75 -11.08 2.13
CA SER A 417 23.34 -12.27 2.76
C SER A 417 22.41 -13.47 2.75
N GLY A 418 22.97 -14.67 2.78
CA GLY A 418 22.21 -15.88 3.10
C GLY A 418 21.78 -15.88 4.57
N SER A 419 20.89 -16.80 4.96
CA SER A 419 20.53 -16.92 6.38
C SER A 419 21.74 -17.37 7.20
N THR A 420 21.85 -16.89 8.43
CA THR A 420 22.94 -17.26 9.36
C THR A 420 22.96 -18.74 9.73
N GLN A 421 21.87 -19.46 9.46
CA GLN A 421 21.74 -20.91 9.67
C GLN A 421 21.95 -21.72 8.39
N GLY A 422 22.23 -21.07 7.27
CA GLY A 422 22.49 -21.69 5.97
C GLY A 422 21.86 -20.91 4.81
N GLY A 423 22.20 -21.29 3.59
CA GLY A 423 21.66 -20.70 2.37
C GLY A 423 22.65 -19.80 1.65
N ASP A 424 22.59 -19.86 0.33
CA ASP A 424 23.34 -18.98 -0.57
C ASP A 424 22.95 -17.51 -0.37
N ALA A 425 23.91 -16.61 -0.57
CA ALA A 425 23.65 -15.18 -0.67
C ALA A 425 22.97 -14.84 -2.01
N GLY A 426 22.30 -13.70 -2.03
CA GLY A 426 21.51 -13.19 -3.12
C GLY A 426 22.30 -12.37 -4.14
N SER A 427 21.64 -11.39 -4.77
CA SER A 427 22.25 -10.63 -5.87
C SER A 427 21.88 -9.16 -5.92
N ILE A 428 22.82 -8.38 -6.46
CA ILE A 428 22.66 -6.96 -6.80
C ILE A 428 22.90 -6.81 -8.30
N THR A 429 21.95 -6.19 -8.99
CA THR A 429 22.06 -5.84 -10.41
C THR A 429 21.81 -4.36 -10.59
N VAL A 430 22.71 -3.69 -11.28
CA VAL A 430 22.60 -2.28 -11.66
C VAL A 430 22.73 -2.17 -13.17
N ASP A 431 21.71 -1.62 -13.81
CA ASP A 431 21.62 -1.45 -15.25
C ASP A 431 21.33 0.03 -15.56
N LEU A 432 22.34 0.74 -16.06
CA LEU A 432 22.24 2.15 -16.42
C LEU A 432 22.29 2.29 -17.94
N LEU A 433 21.36 3.03 -18.53
CA LEU A 433 21.35 3.25 -19.97
C LEU A 433 22.52 4.14 -20.39
N ASP A 434 22.61 5.35 -19.84
CA ASP A 434 23.62 6.34 -20.22
C ASP A 434 24.34 6.96 -19.01
N GLY A 435 23.94 6.64 -17.78
CA GLY A 435 24.56 7.19 -16.57
C GLY A 435 25.71 6.38 -16.00
N ASP A 436 26.39 7.02 -15.04
CA ASP A 436 27.56 6.52 -14.34
C ASP A 436 27.16 5.81 -13.02
N TYR A 437 27.98 4.83 -12.61
CA TYR A 437 27.82 4.16 -11.33
C TYR A 437 28.84 4.69 -10.35
N SER A 438 28.34 5.09 -9.18
CA SER A 438 29.14 5.40 -8.00
C SER A 438 28.61 4.59 -6.81
N GLY A 439 29.45 4.32 -5.82
CA GLY A 439 28.99 3.62 -4.64
C GLY A 439 30.11 3.38 -3.66
N ASN A 440 30.02 4.04 -2.51
CA ASN A 440 30.94 3.85 -1.39
C ASN A 440 30.25 3.22 -0.18
N GLY A 441 29.07 2.63 -0.38
CA GLY A 441 28.25 2.10 0.70
C GLY A 441 28.79 0.83 1.35
N ASN A 442 27.90 0.05 1.96
CA ASN A 442 28.22 -1.25 2.55
C ASN A 442 27.35 -2.33 1.89
N LEU A 443 27.85 -2.89 0.80
CA LEU A 443 27.25 -4.04 0.12
C LEU A 443 27.61 -5.32 0.89
N VAL A 444 26.64 -6.15 1.23
CA VAL A 444 26.85 -7.35 2.06
C VAL A 444 26.24 -8.58 1.42
N ALA A 445 27.01 -9.66 1.30
CA ALA A 445 26.56 -10.95 0.81
C ALA A 445 27.14 -12.12 1.63
N ASP A 446 27.13 -11.97 2.96
CA ASP A 446 27.70 -12.96 3.88
C ASP A 446 26.92 -14.28 3.83
N VAL A 447 27.61 -15.37 4.15
CA VAL A 447 27.04 -16.72 4.21
C VAL A 447 27.48 -17.44 5.48
N ALA A 448 26.68 -18.40 5.95
CA ALA A 448 26.96 -19.11 7.21
C ALA A 448 28.28 -19.93 7.19
N SER A 449 28.70 -20.39 6.01
CA SER A 449 29.94 -21.15 5.80
C SER A 449 30.32 -21.21 4.33
N ASP A 450 31.59 -21.54 4.03
CA ASP A 450 32.15 -21.66 2.67
C ASP A 450 31.47 -22.75 1.80
N SER A 451 30.58 -23.56 2.37
CA SER A 451 29.76 -24.52 1.64
C SER A 451 28.61 -23.89 0.86
N TYR A 452 28.26 -22.64 1.17
CA TYR A 452 27.21 -21.88 0.50
C TYR A 452 27.81 -20.92 -0.52
N ARG A 453 27.04 -20.60 -1.56
CA ARG A 453 27.48 -19.68 -2.59
C ARG A 453 27.42 -18.24 -2.08
N GLY A 454 28.53 -17.52 -2.22
CA GLY A 454 28.55 -16.08 -2.01
C GLY A 454 27.72 -15.31 -3.04
N GLY A 455 27.54 -14.01 -2.80
CA GLY A 455 26.63 -13.16 -3.57
C GLY A 455 27.08 -12.93 -5.00
N SER A 456 26.13 -12.46 -5.81
CA SER A 456 26.39 -12.03 -7.20
C SER A 456 26.22 -10.52 -7.35
N PHE A 457 27.16 -9.88 -8.05
CA PHE A 457 27.11 -8.46 -8.37
C PHE A 457 27.25 -8.26 -9.88
N SER A 458 26.35 -7.50 -10.48
CA SER A 458 26.40 -7.12 -11.89
C SER A 458 26.14 -5.63 -12.03
N VAL A 459 27.03 -4.92 -12.72
CA VAL A 459 26.84 -3.52 -13.11
C VAL A 459 27.08 -3.35 -14.60
N ARG A 460 26.15 -2.66 -15.28
CA ARG A 460 26.34 -2.10 -16.62
C ARG A 460 26.14 -0.59 -16.53
N THR A 461 27.19 0.16 -16.82
CA THR A 461 27.25 1.62 -16.63
C THR A 461 27.93 2.32 -17.80
N ASN A 462 27.72 3.63 -17.95
CA ASN A 462 28.48 4.45 -18.90
C ASN A 462 29.95 4.49 -18.51
N SER A 463 30.27 4.93 -17.30
CA SER A 463 31.61 4.86 -16.72
C SER A 463 31.58 4.44 -15.26
N LEU A 464 32.76 4.08 -14.73
CA LEU A 464 32.98 3.68 -13.35
C LEU A 464 34.23 4.39 -12.84
N GLU A 465 34.07 5.25 -11.82
CA GLU A 465 35.18 6.10 -11.35
C GLU A 465 36.29 5.29 -10.65
N ASP A 466 35.92 4.36 -9.76
CA ASP A 466 36.88 3.60 -8.94
C ASP A 466 36.52 2.11 -8.86
N PHE A 467 36.99 1.35 -9.84
CA PHE A 467 36.85 -0.11 -9.84
C PHE A 467 37.59 -0.77 -8.67
N SER A 468 38.74 -0.23 -8.27
CA SER A 468 39.58 -0.82 -7.21
C SER A 468 38.87 -0.80 -5.85
N THR A 469 38.22 0.32 -5.52
CA THR A 469 37.42 0.46 -4.30
C THR A 469 36.20 -0.48 -4.33
N LEU A 470 35.46 -0.51 -5.43
CA LEU A 470 34.34 -1.44 -5.60
C LEU A 470 34.80 -2.90 -5.46
N ASN A 471 35.88 -3.29 -6.14
CA ASN A 471 36.38 -4.66 -6.09
C ASN A 471 36.84 -5.08 -4.68
N THR A 472 37.48 -4.17 -3.95
CA THR A 472 37.88 -4.39 -2.55
C THR A 472 36.66 -4.68 -1.68
N GLN A 473 35.62 -3.85 -1.80
CA GLN A 473 34.37 -4.04 -1.08
C GLN A 473 33.70 -5.39 -1.42
N LEU A 474 33.61 -5.74 -2.71
CA LEU A 474 33.01 -7.01 -3.14
C LEU A 474 33.77 -8.22 -2.60
N ASN A 475 35.10 -8.15 -2.48
CA ASN A 475 35.92 -9.19 -1.85
C ASN A 475 35.65 -9.33 -0.36
N GLU A 476 35.65 -8.21 0.36
CA GLU A 476 35.52 -8.19 1.82
C GLU A 476 34.14 -8.65 2.29
N ARG A 477 33.13 -8.57 1.42
CA ARG A 477 31.72 -8.80 1.77
C ARG A 477 31.10 -9.97 1.01
N ASN A 478 31.92 -10.96 0.65
CA ASN A 478 31.50 -12.28 0.14
C ASN A 478 30.71 -12.29 -1.18
N PHE A 479 30.94 -11.33 -2.08
CA PHE A 479 30.44 -11.40 -3.47
C PHE A 479 31.31 -12.34 -4.31
N THR A 480 31.36 -13.62 -3.93
CA THR A 480 32.20 -14.65 -4.55
C THR A 480 31.41 -15.55 -5.51
N GLY A 481 30.11 -15.33 -5.68
CA GLY A 481 29.27 -16.06 -6.63
C GLY A 481 29.60 -15.71 -8.07
N ALA A 482 29.14 -14.54 -8.52
CA ALA A 482 29.45 -14.01 -9.85
C ALA A 482 29.73 -12.51 -9.77
N ARG A 483 30.69 -12.03 -10.56
CA ARG A 483 30.97 -10.60 -10.71
C ARG A 483 30.97 -10.24 -12.18
N ARG A 484 30.07 -9.34 -12.57
CA ARG A 484 30.04 -8.75 -13.89
C ARG A 484 30.19 -7.24 -13.79
N VAL A 485 31.18 -6.69 -14.48
CA VAL A 485 31.37 -5.24 -14.61
C VAL A 485 31.50 -4.91 -16.08
N GLU A 486 30.54 -4.15 -16.57
CA GLU A 486 30.47 -3.67 -17.95
C GLU A 486 30.46 -2.14 -17.94
N ILE A 487 31.50 -1.54 -18.53
CA ILE A 487 31.59 -0.09 -18.74
C ILE A 487 31.53 0.20 -20.23
N ARG A 488 30.78 1.22 -20.61
CA ARG A 488 30.71 1.65 -22.01
C ARG A 488 31.90 2.50 -22.41
N ASN A 489 32.36 3.37 -21.51
CA ASN A 489 33.42 4.33 -21.72
C ASN A 489 34.46 4.28 -20.60
N GLY A 490 35.73 4.35 -20.98
CA GLY A 490 36.87 4.31 -20.05
C GLY A 490 37.52 2.93 -19.96
N ASP A 491 38.57 2.84 -19.15
CA ASP A 491 39.35 1.61 -18.98
C ASP A 491 38.99 0.90 -17.67
N LEU A 492 38.97 -0.43 -17.69
CA LEU A 492 38.92 -1.26 -16.48
C LEU A 492 40.34 -1.64 -16.08
N ASN A 493 40.77 -1.22 -14.89
CA ASN A 493 42.10 -1.49 -14.37
C ASN A 493 42.01 -2.39 -13.14
N VAL A 494 42.54 -3.61 -13.24
CA VAL A 494 42.82 -4.47 -12.09
C VAL A 494 44.27 -4.21 -11.69
N GLY A 495 44.47 -3.37 -10.69
CA GLY A 495 45.78 -2.86 -10.27
C GLY A 495 46.76 -3.93 -9.78
N ALA A 496 48.04 -3.61 -9.77
CA ALA A 496 49.06 -4.53 -9.24
C ALA A 496 48.82 -4.78 -7.74
N GLY A 497 48.70 -6.06 -7.36
CA GLY A 497 48.38 -6.46 -5.98
C GLY A 497 46.88 -6.60 -5.70
N GLU A 498 46.01 -6.20 -6.62
CA GLU A 498 44.58 -6.45 -6.52
C GLU A 498 44.23 -7.87 -6.93
N GLU A 499 43.16 -8.40 -6.35
CA GLU A 499 42.60 -9.69 -6.69
C GLU A 499 41.09 -9.56 -6.89
N VAL A 500 40.55 -10.12 -7.96
CA VAL A 500 39.11 -10.25 -8.17
C VAL A 500 38.74 -11.69 -7.85
N ASN A 501 37.97 -11.92 -6.78
CA ASN A 501 37.61 -13.27 -6.31
C ASN A 501 36.13 -13.57 -6.58
N ALA A 502 35.83 -14.47 -7.51
CA ALA A 502 34.48 -14.99 -7.72
C ALA A 502 34.49 -16.35 -8.41
N ASN A 503 33.40 -17.11 -8.40
CA ASN A 503 33.30 -18.34 -9.22
C ASN A 503 33.20 -18.03 -10.71
N THR A 504 32.65 -16.86 -11.06
CA THR A 504 32.53 -16.36 -12.43
C THR A 504 32.89 -14.88 -12.47
N ILE A 505 33.82 -14.50 -13.35
CA ILE A 505 34.28 -13.12 -13.52
C ILE A 505 34.08 -12.68 -14.98
N ASP A 506 33.22 -11.69 -15.19
CA ASP A 506 32.98 -11.05 -16.48
C ASP A 506 33.37 -9.57 -16.40
N LEU A 507 34.46 -9.19 -17.07
CA LEU A 507 34.88 -7.79 -17.21
C LEU A 507 34.73 -7.37 -18.67
N VAL A 508 34.01 -6.28 -18.93
CA VAL A 508 33.70 -5.77 -20.27
C VAL A 508 33.96 -4.27 -20.31
N ALA A 509 34.72 -3.82 -21.31
CA ALA A 509 34.92 -2.40 -21.63
C ALA A 509 34.61 -2.20 -23.12
N ASP A 510 33.50 -1.54 -23.44
CA ASP A 510 33.04 -1.41 -24.83
C ASP A 510 33.91 -0.43 -25.63
N SER A 511 34.24 0.71 -25.02
CA SER A 511 35.06 1.78 -25.60
C SER A 511 36.23 2.10 -24.67
N GLY A 512 37.10 1.11 -24.46
CA GLY A 512 38.32 1.23 -23.67
C GLY A 512 39.15 -0.06 -23.65
N SER A 513 40.05 -0.15 -22.68
CA SER A 513 40.93 -1.31 -22.46
C SER A 513 40.68 -1.96 -21.10
N ILE A 514 40.92 -3.28 -21.03
CA ILE A 514 40.98 -4.01 -19.76
C ILE A 514 42.44 -4.27 -19.44
N ASN A 515 42.97 -3.61 -18.42
CA ASN A 515 44.35 -3.76 -17.96
C ASN A 515 44.41 -4.62 -16.71
N VAL A 516 45.03 -5.80 -16.80
CA VAL A 516 45.16 -6.71 -15.66
C VAL A 516 46.60 -6.74 -15.17
N GLY A 517 46.90 -5.90 -14.17
CA GLY A 517 48.14 -5.92 -13.39
C GLY A 517 48.09 -6.81 -12.15
N GLY A 518 46.88 -7.13 -11.67
CA GLY A 518 46.61 -7.99 -10.51
C GLY A 518 46.26 -9.44 -10.88
N LYS A 519 45.38 -10.07 -10.08
CA LYS A 519 44.90 -11.44 -10.26
C LYS A 519 43.40 -11.51 -10.49
N LEU A 520 42.99 -12.40 -11.39
CA LEU A 520 41.61 -12.87 -11.51
C LEU A 520 41.57 -14.29 -10.95
N ASN A 521 40.90 -14.49 -9.83
CA ASN A 521 40.88 -15.76 -9.13
C ASN A 521 39.48 -16.38 -9.20
N THR A 522 39.37 -17.43 -10.00
CA THR A 522 38.13 -18.16 -10.19
C THR A 522 38.02 -19.27 -9.16
N LEU A 523 37.07 -19.16 -8.23
CA LEU A 523 36.96 -20.07 -7.09
C LEU A 523 36.26 -21.40 -7.44
N GLY A 524 35.71 -21.52 -8.64
CA GLY A 524 35.02 -22.71 -9.13
C GLY A 524 35.98 -23.81 -9.60
N ALA A 525 35.59 -25.08 -9.39
CA ALA A 525 36.40 -26.26 -9.73
C ALA A 525 36.78 -26.40 -11.22
N SER A 526 36.09 -25.71 -12.12
CA SER A 526 36.32 -25.76 -13.57
C SER A 526 37.04 -24.53 -14.12
N GLY A 527 37.32 -23.50 -13.29
CA GLY A 527 37.60 -22.14 -13.76
C GLY A 527 36.37 -21.53 -14.45
N GLY A 528 36.08 -20.27 -14.16
CA GLY A 528 34.92 -19.53 -14.70
C GLY A 528 35.30 -18.15 -15.16
#